data_AF-A0A9E5CXG3-F1
#
_entry.id   AF-A0A9E5CXG3-F1
#
_cell.length_a   1.000
_cell.length_b   1.000
_cell.length_c   1.000
_cell.angle_alpha   90.00
_cell.angle_beta   90.00
_cell.angle_gamma   90.00
#
_symmetry.space_group_name_H-M   'P 1'
#
loop_
_entity.id
_entity.type
_entity.pdbx_description
1 polymer ?
#
loop_
_entity_poly.entity_id
_entity_poly.type
_entity_poly.pdbx_seq_one_letter_code
_entity_poly.pdbx_strand_id
1 'polypeptide(L)'
;AEELRVLFLSRSDDESARRFASEQNIEVPVAAHPNEDLPNKYEARVTPFGFLVDDDGVIRAKGLTNNREHLELLLRNAASAS
;
A
#
# COMPACT_ATOMS: atom_id res chain seq x y z
N ALA A 1 12.45 16.24 7.96
CA ALA A 1 11.96 15.29 6.95
C ALA A 1 10.57 14.88 7.39
N GLU A 2 9.57 14.94 6.51
CA GLU A 2 8.25 14.42 6.84
C GLU A 2 8.34 12.89 7.06
N GLU A 3 7.64 12.41 8.07
CA GLU A 3 7.65 11.00 8.44
C GLU A 3 6.75 10.22 7.48
N LEU A 4 7.33 9.29 6.73
CA LEU A 4 6.56 8.41 5.85
C LEU A 4 5.77 7.41 6.70
N ARG A 5 4.45 7.55 6.71
CA ARG A 5 3.54 6.59 7.34
C ARG A 5 3.18 5.49 6.34
N VAL A 6 3.29 4.24 6.76
CA VAL A 6 3.01 3.07 5.92
C VAL A 6 1.84 2.29 6.51
N LEU A 7 0.91 1.89 5.65
CA LEU A 7 -0.21 1.02 5.99
C LEU A 7 -0.24 -0.14 4.99
N PHE A 8 -0.24 -1.38 5.49
CA PHE A 8 -0.43 -2.55 4.66
C PHE A 8 -1.94 -2.86 4.58
N LEU A 9 -2.50 -2.86 3.38
CA LEU A 9 -3.88 -3.27 3.16
C LEU A 9 -3.93 -4.77 2.84
N SER A 10 -4.59 -5.55 3.69
CA SER A 10 -4.82 -6.97 3.50
C SER A 10 -6.23 -7.21 2.99
N ARG A 11 -6.37 -7.89 1.84
CA ARG A 11 -7.68 -8.31 1.33
C ARG A 11 -8.18 -9.53 2.11
N SER A 12 -8.71 -9.28 3.30
CA SER A 12 -9.20 -10.27 4.25
C SER A 12 -10.12 -9.62 5.29
N ASP A 13 -10.63 -10.41 6.24
CA ASP A 13 -11.25 -9.92 7.47
C ASP A 13 -10.20 -9.55 8.55
N ASP A 14 -10.66 -8.93 9.65
CA ASP A 14 -9.79 -8.46 10.72
C ASP A 14 -8.98 -9.58 11.39
N GLU A 15 -9.58 -10.76 11.59
CA GLU A 15 -8.91 -11.88 12.25
C GLU A 15 -7.77 -12.42 11.38
N SER A 16 -8.06 -12.64 10.10
CA SER A 16 -7.12 -13.09 9.09
C SER A 16 -5.98 -12.09 8.88
N ALA A 17 -6.28 -10.79 8.84
CA ALA A 17 -5.28 -9.73 8.72
C ALA A 17 -4.33 -9.70 9.93
N ARG A 18 -4.85 -9.83 11.16
CA ARG A 18 -4.04 -9.91 12.39
C ARG A 18 -3.16 -11.15 12.40
N ARG A 19 -3.71 -12.30 12.01
CA ARG A 19 -2.97 -13.55 11.90
C ARG A 19 -1.82 -13.43 10.88
N PHE A 20 -2.12 -12.91 9.69
CA PHE A 20 -1.13 -12.67 8.64
C PHE A 20 0.00 -11.74 9.11
N ALA A 21 -0.35 -10.63 9.77
CA ALA A 21 0.63 -9.69 10.31
C ALA A 21 1.58 -10.36 11.31
N SER A 22 1.04 -11.20 12.21
CA SER A 22 1.81 -11.96 13.19
C SER A 22 2.72 -13.01 12.53
N GLU A 23 2.17 -13.85 11.65
CA GLU A 23 2.91 -14.94 11.00
C GLU A 23 4.05 -14.44 10.12
N GLN A 24 3.86 -13.28 9.46
CA GLN A 24 4.86 -12.68 8.57
C GLN A 24 5.76 -11.65 9.26
N ASN A 25 5.60 -11.42 10.57
CA ASN A 25 6.34 -10.41 11.34
C ASN A 25 6.27 -9.01 10.68
N ILE A 26 5.07 -8.58 10.29
CA ILE A 26 4.88 -7.27 9.66
C ILE A 26 4.99 -6.17 10.72
N GLU A 27 5.97 -5.29 10.53
CA GLU A 27 6.28 -4.21 11.49
C GLU A 27 5.43 -2.95 11.28
N VAL A 28 4.72 -2.85 10.16
CA VAL A 28 3.82 -1.73 9.84
C VAL A 28 2.37 -2.07 10.21
N PRO A 29 1.52 -1.07 10.52
CA PRO A 29 0.10 -1.29 10.68
C PRO A 29 -0.50 -2.05 9.49
N VAL A 30 -1.36 -3.03 9.80
CA VAL A 30 -2.11 -3.80 8.80
C VAL A 30 -3.59 -3.51 8.98
N ALA A 31 -4.25 -3.06 7.93
CA ALA A 31 -5.71 -2.89 7.89
C ALA A 31 -6.35 -3.92 6.96
N ALA A 32 -7.45 -4.50 7.43
CA ALA A 32 -8.25 -5.42 6.64
C ALA A 32 -9.15 -4.65 5.66
N HIS A 33 -9.36 -5.24 4.49
CA HIS A 33 -10.33 -4.78 3.52
C HIS A 33 -11.02 -5.97 2.86
N PRO A 34 -12.26 -6.30 3.23
CA PRO A 34 -12.93 -7.49 2.72
C PRO A 34 -13.59 -7.30 1.34
N ASN A 35 -13.60 -6.09 0.78
CA ASN A 35 -14.30 -5.84 -0.49
C ASN A 35 -13.43 -6.18 -1.71
N GLU A 36 -13.96 -7.08 -2.54
CA GLU A 36 -13.25 -7.66 -3.68
C GLU A 36 -13.07 -6.68 -4.85
N ASP A 37 -13.89 -5.63 -4.93
CA ASP A 37 -13.91 -4.65 -6.01
C ASP A 37 -12.95 -3.47 -5.79
N LEU A 38 -12.42 -3.29 -4.57
CA LEU A 38 -11.52 -2.18 -4.28
C LEU A 38 -10.26 -2.17 -5.17
N PRO A 39 -9.54 -3.29 -5.40
CA PRO A 39 -8.41 -3.30 -6.32
C PRO A 39 -8.81 -2.86 -7.74
N ASN A 40 -10.02 -3.23 -8.20
CA ASN A 40 -10.52 -2.79 -9.50
C ASN A 40 -10.80 -1.28 -9.53
N LYS A 41 -11.44 -0.75 -8.48
CA LYS A 41 -11.76 0.69 -8.35
C LYS A 41 -10.50 1.57 -8.40
N TYR A 42 -9.38 1.08 -7.88
CA TYR A 42 -8.11 1.82 -7.85
C TYR A 42 -7.09 1.36 -8.90
N GLU A 43 -7.51 0.47 -9.81
CA GLU A 43 -6.69 -0.12 -10.87
C GLU A 43 -5.43 -0.86 -10.36
N ALA A 44 -5.47 -1.39 -9.13
CA ALA A 44 -4.45 -2.25 -8.54
C ALA A 44 -4.67 -3.72 -8.95
N ARG A 45 -4.38 -4.05 -10.22
CA ARG A 45 -4.74 -5.34 -10.83
C ARG A 45 -3.85 -6.52 -10.41
N VAL A 46 -2.69 -6.24 -9.81
CA VAL A 46 -1.67 -7.22 -9.45
C VAL A 46 -1.10 -6.87 -8.09
N THR A 47 -0.77 -7.85 -7.27
CA THR A 47 -0.24 -7.65 -5.92
C THR A 47 1.19 -8.18 -5.78
N PRO A 48 2.03 -7.57 -4.93
CA PRO A 48 1.82 -6.35 -4.15
C PRO A 48 1.84 -5.05 -5.00
N PHE A 49 0.96 -4.12 -4.64
CA PHE A 49 0.78 -2.82 -5.27
C PHE A 49 0.71 -1.74 -4.20
N GLY A 50 1.37 -0.61 -4.45
CA GLY A 50 1.46 0.52 -3.55
C GLY A 50 0.85 1.78 -4.14
N PHE A 51 0.33 2.62 -3.24
CA PHE A 51 -0.11 3.98 -3.52
C PHE A 51 0.68 4.91 -2.62
N LEU A 52 1.21 6.00 -3.19
CA LEU A 52 1.66 7.13 -2.39
C LEU A 52 0.54 8.17 -2.35
N VAL A 53 0.10 8.48 -1.14
CA VAL A 53 -1.01 9.40 -0.87
C VAL A 53 -0.46 10.55 -0.05
N ASP A 54 -0.81 11.78 -0.41
CA ASP A 54 -0.44 12.95 0.37
C ASP A 54 -1.43 13.25 1.50
N ASP A 55 -1.19 14.33 2.24
CA ASP A 55 -2.02 14.72 3.39
C ASP A 55 -3.44 15.19 3.02
N ASP A 56 -3.67 15.55 1.74
CA ASP A 56 -4.99 15.89 1.21
C ASP A 56 -5.76 14.65 0.70
N GLY A 57 -5.16 13.45 0.79
CA GLY A 57 -5.75 12.21 0.32
C GLY A 57 -5.61 11.98 -1.19
N VAL A 58 -4.74 12.73 -1.87
CA VAL A 58 -4.50 12.62 -3.31
C VAL A 58 -3.43 11.57 -3.59
N ILE A 59 -3.73 10.65 -4.51
CA ILE A 59 -2.76 9.67 -4.99
C ILE A 59 -1.73 10.39 -5.88
N ARG A 60 -0.50 10.54 -5.37
CA ARG A 60 0.63 11.16 -6.09
C ARG A 60 1.39 10.19 -6.97
N ALA A 61 1.41 8.90 -6.59
CA ALA A 61 1.98 7.84 -7.41
C ALA A 61 1.31 6.50 -7.08
N LYS A 62 1.35 5.57 -8.03
CA LYS A 62 0.90 4.18 -7.83
C LYS A 62 1.72 3.21 -8.66
N GLY A 63 1.92 1.99 -8.18
CA GLY A 63 2.71 1.00 -8.90
C GLY A 63 2.95 -0.28 -8.13
N LEU A 64 3.64 -1.22 -8.77
CA LEU A 64 4.10 -2.44 -8.13
C LEU A 64 5.02 -2.14 -6.95
N THR A 65 5.08 -3.05 -5.98
CA THR A 65 5.97 -2.94 -4.80
C THR A 65 6.63 -4.27 -4.45
N ASN A 66 6.91 -5.10 -5.47
CA ASN A 66 7.49 -6.44 -5.27
C ASN A 66 8.90 -6.46 -4.66
N ASN A 67 9.65 -5.37 -4.80
CA ASN A 67 11.05 -5.27 -4.39
C ASN A 67 11.41 -3.83 -4.03
N ARG A 68 12.64 -3.61 -3.57
CA ARG A 68 13.15 -2.29 -3.18
C ARG A 68 13.12 -1.29 -4.35
N GLU A 69 13.55 -1.70 -5.54
CA GLU A 69 13.60 -0.82 -6.72
C GLU A 69 12.21 -0.29 -7.07
N HIS A 70 11.19 -1.13 -6.99
CA HIS A 70 9.80 -0.74 -7.19
C HIS A 70 9.33 0.31 -6.17
N LEU A 71 9.72 0.16 -4.89
CA LEU A 71 9.41 1.16 -3.84
C LEU A 71 10.14 2.48 -4.10
N GLU A 72 11.41 2.44 -4.49
CA GLU A 72 12.16 3.64 -4.84
C GLU A 72 11.55 4.38 -6.04
N LEU A 73 11.11 3.64 -7.07
CA LEU A 73 10.41 4.22 -8.21
C LEU A 73 9.08 4.87 -7.80
N LEU A 74 8.31 4.21 -6.93
CA LEU A 74 7.06 4.76 -6.40
C LEU A 74 7.29 6.12 -5.71
N LEU A 75 8.31 6.21 -4.87
CA LEU A 75 8.67 7.44 -4.15
C LEU A 75 9.18 8.54 -5.09
N ARG A 76 10.01 8.19 -6.09
CA ARG A 76 10.54 9.16 -7.07
C ARG A 76 9.47 9.71 -8.01
N ASN A 77 8.53 8.87 -8.44
CA ASN A 77 7.47 9.27 -9.35
C ASN A 77 6.58 10.36 -8.74
N ALA A 78 6.32 10.30 -7.43
CA ALA A 78 5.56 11.33 -6.74
C ALA A 78 6.28 12.68 -6.68
N ALA A 79 7.60 12.67 -6.47
CA ALA A 79 8.39 13.91 -6.43
C ALA A 79 8.42 14.63 -7.79
N SER A 80 8.29 13.87 -8.89
CA SER A 80 8.31 14.39 -10.26
C SER A 80 6.93 14.86 -10.76
N ALA A 81 5.86 14.59 -10.01
CA ALA A 81 4.50 14.98 -10.34
C ALA A 81 4.10 16.36 -9.77
N SER A 82 5.09 17.13 -9.30
CA SER A 82 4.97 18.45 -8.66
C SER A 82 5.01 19.57 -9.69
#